data_AF-A0A2D9CKY3-F1
#
_entry.id   AF-A0A2D9CKY3-F1
#
_cell.length_a   1.000
_cell.length_b   1.000
_cell.length_c   1.000
_cell.angle_alpha   90.00
_cell.angle_beta   90.00
_cell.angle_gamma   90.00
#
_symmetry.space_group_name_H-M   'P 1'
#
loop_
_entity.id
_entity.type
_entity.pdbx_description
1 polymer ?
#
loop_
_entity_poly.entity_id
_entity_poly.type
_entity_poly.pdbx_seq_one_letter_code
_entity_poly.pdbx_strand_id
1 'polypeptide(L)'
;MDEFRVPLLVDSNGLYITEAQMLFWINQAGGEESYTAGDPKFMEYYKNCCMYNLIYDMMDEDLSCASMYWDHAKEEVALSFPLEGKVSKKLSEITFSYDLDDSEEDEDFGIF
;
A
#
# COMPACT_ATOMS: atom_id res chain seq x y z
N MET A 1 -5.85 -10.47 18.19
CA MET A 1 -4.75 -11.08 17.40
C MET A 1 -5.24 -10.99 15.98
N ASP A 2 -4.73 -10.00 15.23
CA ASP A 2 -5.20 -9.68 13.87
C ASP A 2 -4.73 -10.74 12.88
N GLU A 3 -5.45 -11.86 12.86
CA GLU A 3 -5.13 -13.03 12.05
C GLU A 3 -5.06 -12.72 10.54
N PHE A 4 -5.64 -11.60 10.10
CA PHE A 4 -5.65 -11.14 8.70
C PHE A 4 -4.60 -10.07 8.36
N ARG A 5 -3.82 -9.61 9.35
CA ARG A 5 -2.83 -8.53 9.20
C ARG A 5 -1.38 -9.04 9.17
N VAL A 6 -1.15 -10.35 9.05
CA VAL A 6 0.21 -10.92 9.00
C VAL A 6 0.94 -10.40 7.75
N PRO A 7 2.01 -9.60 7.88
CA PRO A 7 2.79 -9.12 6.74
C PRO A 7 3.56 -10.25 6.08
N LEU A 8 3.57 -10.32 4.74
CA LEU A 8 4.40 -11.27 4.00
C LEU A 8 5.88 -10.84 3.95
N LEU A 9 6.10 -9.58 3.60
CA LEU A 9 7.39 -8.91 3.56
C LEU A 9 7.17 -7.43 3.87
N VAL A 10 8.02 -6.88 4.73
CA VAL A 10 8.04 -5.44 5.07
C VAL A 10 9.32 -4.86 4.48
N ASP A 11 9.18 -3.80 3.70
CA ASP A 11 10.34 -3.12 3.12
C ASP A 11 11.02 -2.13 4.09
N SER A 12 12.08 -1.47 3.62
CA SER A 12 12.84 -0.47 4.39
C SER A 12 12.00 0.75 4.79
N ASN A 13 10.93 1.03 4.06
CA ASN A 13 10.01 2.14 4.29
C ASN A 13 8.84 1.79 5.21
N GLY A 14 8.69 0.51 5.54
CA GLY A 14 7.59 -0.02 6.34
C GLY A 14 6.33 -0.34 5.52
N LEU A 15 6.43 -0.37 4.19
CA LEU A 15 5.34 -0.81 3.32
C LEU A 15 5.30 -2.33 3.25
N TYR A 16 4.09 -2.88 3.20
CA TYR A 16 3.87 -4.31 3.09
C TYR A 16 2.48 -4.62 2.54
N ILE A 17 2.36 -5.85 2.04
CA ILE A 17 1.09 -6.54 1.78
C ILE A 17 0.92 -7.68 2.80
N THR A 18 -0.31 -7.96 3.22
CA THR A 18 -0.59 -9.07 4.14
C THR A 18 -0.73 -10.39 3.40
N GLU A 19 -0.55 -11.51 4.11
CA GLU A 19 -0.83 -12.85 3.58
C GLU A 19 -2.26 -12.95 3.02
N ALA A 20 -3.23 -12.40 3.76
CA ALA A 20 -4.64 -12.42 3.36
C ALA A 20 -4.89 -11.60 2.07
N GLN A 21 -4.28 -10.42 1.94
CA GLN A 21 -4.38 -9.60 0.72
C GLN A 21 -3.76 -10.32 -0.49
N MET A 22 -2.58 -10.92 -0.31
CA MET A 22 -1.96 -11.68 -1.38
C MET A 22 -2.80 -12.90 -1.79
N LEU A 23 -3.30 -13.68 -0.82
CA LEU A 23 -4.18 -14.81 -1.08
C LEU A 23 -5.47 -14.37 -1.79
N PHE A 24 -6.00 -13.20 -1.46
CA PHE A 24 -7.18 -12.66 -2.14
C PHE A 24 -6.92 -12.44 -3.63
N TRP A 25 -5.74 -11.96 -4.02
CA TRP A 25 -5.38 -11.80 -5.42
C TRP A 25 -5.10 -13.12 -6.11
N ILE A 26 -4.24 -13.96 -5.52
CA ILE A 26 -3.79 -15.23 -6.14
C ILE A 26 -4.96 -16.17 -6.42
N ASN A 27 -5.99 -16.18 -5.56
CA ASN A 27 -7.17 -17.03 -5.73
C ASN A 27 -8.14 -16.55 -6.83
N GLN A 28 -7.86 -15.43 -7.50
CA GLN A 28 -8.62 -14.99 -8.67
C GLN A 28 -8.20 -15.77 -9.93
N ALA A 29 -9.06 -15.79 -10.94
CA ALA A 29 -8.72 -16.40 -12.23
C ALA A 29 -7.49 -15.70 -12.85
N GLY A 30 -6.38 -16.43 -12.99
CA GLY A 30 -5.11 -15.89 -13.51
C GLY A 30 -4.30 -15.07 -12.49
N GLY A 31 -4.68 -15.06 -11.21
CA GLY A 31 -4.02 -14.25 -10.18
C GLY A 31 -2.54 -14.59 -9.97
N GLU A 32 -2.20 -15.88 -9.93
CA GLU A 32 -0.81 -16.36 -9.79
C GLU A 32 0.08 -15.96 -10.97
N GLU A 33 -0.44 -16.09 -12.20
CA GLU A 33 0.27 -15.68 -13.42
C GLU A 33 0.46 -14.16 -13.47
N SER A 34 -0.59 -13.40 -13.13
CA SER A 34 -0.58 -11.93 -13.05
C SER A 34 0.44 -11.42 -12.04
N TYR A 35 0.49 -12.02 -10.85
CA TYR A 35 1.50 -11.73 -9.84
C TYR A 35 2.92 -12.02 -10.35
N THR A 36 3.14 -13.23 -10.87
CA THR A 36 4.48 -13.70 -11.29
C THR A 36 5.03 -12.88 -12.46
N ALA A 37 4.15 -12.42 -13.35
CA ALA A 37 4.51 -11.61 -14.50
C ALA A 37 4.68 -10.11 -14.19
N GLY A 38 4.39 -9.66 -12.96
CA GLY A 38 4.39 -8.23 -12.63
C GLY A 38 3.33 -7.44 -13.40
N ASP A 39 2.14 -8.02 -13.59
CA ASP A 39 1.06 -7.39 -14.34
C ASP A 39 0.69 -6.01 -13.75
N PRO A 40 0.45 -4.97 -14.56
CA PRO A 40 0.15 -3.63 -14.07
C PRO A 40 -1.04 -3.58 -13.10
N LYS A 41 -2.06 -4.42 -13.26
CA LYS A 41 -3.21 -4.44 -12.34
C LYS A 41 -2.84 -5.02 -10.99
N PHE A 42 -1.97 -6.04 -10.98
CA PHE A 42 -1.44 -6.55 -9.72
C PHE A 42 -0.59 -5.49 -9.03
N MET A 43 0.24 -4.76 -9.77
CA MET A 43 1.05 -3.69 -9.20
C MET A 43 0.19 -2.56 -8.62
N GLU A 44 -0.90 -2.18 -9.28
CA GLU A 44 -1.88 -1.22 -8.74
C GLU A 44 -2.54 -1.75 -7.46
N TYR A 45 -2.97 -3.02 -7.46
CA TYR A 45 -3.53 -3.68 -6.27
C TYR A 45 -2.54 -3.70 -5.10
N TYR A 46 -1.28 -4.05 -5.37
CA TYR A 46 -0.19 -4.07 -4.40
C TYR A 46 0.03 -2.69 -3.79
N LYS A 47 0.15 -1.64 -4.62
CA LYS A 47 0.33 -0.25 -4.16
C LYS A 47 -0.84 0.20 -3.27
N ASN A 48 -2.08 -0.13 -3.65
CA ASN A 48 -3.26 0.18 -2.85
C ASN A 48 -3.25 -0.54 -1.49
N CYS A 49 -2.82 -1.81 -1.44
CA CYS A 49 -2.67 -2.56 -0.19
C CYS A 49 -1.61 -1.92 0.72
N CYS A 50 -0.45 -1.56 0.17
CA CYS A 50 0.62 -0.89 0.92
C CYS A 50 0.14 0.45 1.50
N MET A 51 -0.55 1.27 0.71
CA MET A 51 -1.11 2.55 1.18
C MET A 51 -2.16 2.35 2.27
N TYR A 52 -3.08 1.39 2.07
CA TYR A 52 -4.08 1.04 3.07
C TYR A 52 -3.42 0.62 4.39
N ASN A 53 -2.44 -0.30 4.31
CA ASN A 53 -1.79 -0.87 5.49
C ASN A 53 -1.01 0.19 6.27
N LEU A 54 -0.27 1.06 5.57
CA LEU A 54 0.45 2.18 6.17
C LEU A 54 -0.49 3.11 6.94
N ILE A 55 -1.56 3.58 6.29
CA ILE A 55 -2.47 4.53 6.92
C ILE A 55 -3.24 3.87 8.07
N TYR A 56 -3.62 2.61 7.91
CA TYR A 56 -4.24 1.83 8.99
C TYR A 56 -3.34 1.79 10.23
N ASP A 57 -2.06 1.44 10.07
CA ASP A 57 -1.12 1.36 11.20
C ASP A 57 -0.89 2.74 11.84
N MET A 58 -0.83 3.79 11.03
CA MET A 58 -0.75 5.17 11.54
C MET A 58 -2.01 5.57 12.32
N MET A 59 -3.19 5.09 11.93
CA MET A 59 -4.46 5.32 12.63
C MET A 59 -4.54 4.54 13.95
N ASP A 60 -3.97 3.33 14.01
CA ASP A 60 -3.87 2.55 15.24
C ASP A 60 -3.04 3.28 16.32
N GLU A 61 -2.02 4.05 15.91
CA GLU A 61 -1.24 4.92 16.80
C GLU A 61 -1.93 6.27 17.09
N ASP A 62 -2.54 6.88 16.08
CA ASP A 62 -3.22 8.17 16.16
C ASP A 62 -4.46 8.22 15.25
N LEU A 63 -5.62 7.97 15.85
CA LEU A 63 -6.92 7.97 15.16
C LEU A 63 -7.28 9.32 14.49
N SER A 64 -6.59 10.41 14.83
CA SER A 64 -6.84 11.74 14.23
C SER A 64 -6.01 12.00 12.98
N CYS A 65 -5.05 11.13 12.65
CA CYS A 65 -4.11 11.38 11.56
C CYS A 65 -4.74 11.21 10.16
N ALA A 66 -5.79 10.39 10.07
CA ALA A 66 -6.54 10.13 8.84
C ALA A 66 -7.98 9.66 9.16
N SER A 67 -8.78 9.57 8.11
CA SER A 67 -10.08 8.91 8.12
C SER A 67 -10.12 7.90 6.98
N MET A 68 -10.64 6.72 7.28
CA MET A 68 -10.79 5.61 6.34
C MET A 68 -12.23 5.12 6.41
N TYR A 69 -12.87 4.97 5.27
CA TYR A 69 -14.26 4.53 5.18
C TYR A 69 -14.50 3.77 3.88
N TRP A 70 -15.55 2.95 3.87
CA TRP A 70 -16.02 2.26 2.67
C TRP A 70 -16.94 3.19 1.87
N ASP A 71 -16.58 3.53 0.64
CA ASP A 71 -17.43 4.25 -0.30
C ASP A 71 -18.36 3.25 -1.00
N HIS A 72 -19.61 3.18 -0.53
CA HIS A 72 -20.63 2.29 -1.10
C HIS A 72 -20.98 2.58 -2.56
N ALA A 73 -20.81 3.81 -3.04
CA ALA A 73 -21.18 4.16 -4.42
C ALA A 73 -20.15 3.65 -5.42
N LYS A 74 -18.89 3.55 -5.00
CA LYS A 74 -17.77 3.10 -5.82
C LYS A 74 -17.26 1.71 -5.49
N GLU A 75 -17.74 1.13 -4.39
CA GLU A 75 -17.30 -0.17 -3.88
C GLU A 75 -15.79 -0.20 -3.60
N GLU A 76 -15.27 0.87 -2.99
CA GLU A 76 -13.85 1.03 -2.69
C GLU A 76 -13.60 1.57 -1.28
N VAL A 77 -12.38 1.40 -0.76
CA VAL A 77 -11.95 2.09 0.45
C VAL A 77 -11.49 3.50 0.07
N ALA A 78 -12.08 4.50 0.71
CA ALA A 78 -11.71 5.89 0.55
C ALA A 78 -10.92 6.38 1.77
N LEU A 79 -9.93 7.24 1.50
CA LEU A 79 -8.99 7.78 2.48
C LEU A 79 -9.05 9.30 2.46
N SER A 80 -8.99 9.91 3.63
CA SER A 80 -8.89 11.37 3.79
C SER A 80 -7.92 11.71 4.90
N PHE A 81 -6.95 12.57 4.61
CA PHE A 81 -5.97 13.04 5.59
C PHE A 81 -5.53 14.49 5.27
N PRO A 82 -5.07 15.26 6.26
CA PRO A 82 -4.62 16.63 6.02
C PRO A 82 -3.36 16.67 5.15
N LEU A 83 -3.29 17.58 4.18
CA LEU A 83 -2.15 17.74 3.25
C LEU A 83 -0.81 18.01 3.95
N GLU A 84 -0.83 18.67 5.12
CA GLU A 84 0.36 18.94 5.94
C GLU A 84 0.42 18.03 7.18
N GLY A 85 -0.39 16.97 7.19
CA GLY A 85 -0.54 16.02 8.29
C GLY A 85 0.55 14.95 8.33
N LYS A 86 0.45 14.07 9.33
CA LYS A 86 1.42 12.98 9.53
C LYS A 86 1.50 12.04 8.33
N VAL A 87 0.35 11.66 7.78
CA VAL A 87 0.27 10.76 6.60
C VAL A 87 0.96 11.37 5.39
N SER A 88 0.64 12.62 5.02
CA SER A 88 1.28 13.29 3.89
C SER A 88 2.80 13.38 4.04
N LYS A 89 3.31 13.72 5.24
CA LYS A 89 4.76 13.74 5.49
C LYS A 89 5.40 12.38 5.31
N LYS A 90 4.78 11.33 5.85
CA LYS A 90 5.29 9.95 5.71
C LYS A 90 5.31 9.51 4.25
N LEU A 91 4.26 9.80 3.48
CA LEU A 91 4.22 9.49 2.04
C LEU A 91 5.30 10.26 1.26
N SER A 92 5.56 11.53 1.58
CA SER A 92 6.64 12.29 0.95
C SER A 92 8.03 11.72 1.27
N GLU A 93 8.28 11.29 2.50
CA GLU A 93 9.53 10.64 2.90
C GLU A 93 9.77 9.34 2.14
N ILE A 94 8.73 8.54 1.98
CA ILE A 94 8.77 7.28 1.23
C ILE A 94 9.03 7.54 -0.26
N THR A 95 8.35 8.51 -0.85
CA THR A 95 8.56 8.85 -2.27
C THR A 95 10.01 9.27 -2.49
N PHE A 96 10.54 10.12 -1.59
CA PHE A 96 11.92 10.57 -1.67
C PHE A 96 12.95 9.47 -1.43
N SER A 97 12.66 8.43 -0.62
CA SER A 97 13.60 7.32 -0.44
C SER A 97 13.72 6.45 -1.68
N TYR A 98 12.63 6.21 -2.41
CA TYR A 98 12.71 5.53 -3.71
C TYR A 98 13.45 6.39 -4.75
N ASP A 99 13.23 7.70 -4.78
CA ASP A 99 13.97 8.60 -5.69
C ASP A 99 15.49 8.57 -5.46
N LEU A 100 15.93 8.36 -4.21
CA LEU A 100 17.35 8.24 -3.87
C LEU A 100 17.91 6.86 -4.22
N ASP A 101 17.14 5.79 -4.02
CA ASP A 101 17.55 4.41 -4.34
C ASP A 101 17.60 4.18 -5.87
N ASP A 102 16.73 4.82 -6.66
CA ASP A 102 16.71 4.74 -8.14
C ASP A 102 17.80 5.59 -8.82
N SER A 103 18.62 6.32 -8.06
CA SER A 103 19.73 7.11 -8.62
C SER A 103 20.95 6.28 -9.06
N GLU A 104 20.89 4.94 -8.94
CA GLU A 104 21.95 4.03 -9.42
C GLU A 104 21.62 3.12 -10.61
N GLU A 105 20.38 2.96 -11.10
CA GLU A 105 20.12 2.32 -12.42
C GLU A 105 18.63 2.44 -12.83
N ASP A 106 18.42 2.73 -14.12
CA ASP A 106 17.13 2.99 -14.77
C ASP A 106 16.02 1.95 -14.46
N GLU A 107 14.91 2.37 -13.85
CA GLU A 107 13.52 2.09 -14.27
C GLU A 107 12.55 2.84 -13.33
N ASP A 108 11.91 3.90 -13.84
CA ASP A 108 10.93 4.72 -13.13
C ASP A 108 9.72 3.88 -12.68
N PHE A 109 9.81 3.34 -11.46
CA PHE A 109 8.70 2.70 -10.74
C PHE A 109 8.20 3.63 -9.63
N GLY A 110 7.90 4.89 -9.98
CA GLY A 110 7.23 5.83 -9.08
C GLY A 110 6.02 5.20 -8.37
N ILE A 111 6.01 5.25 -7.05
CA ILE A 111 4.96 4.64 -6.22
C ILE A 111 3.73 5.55 -6.10
N PHE A 112 3.82 6.81 -6.56
CA PHE A 112 2.72 7.78 -6.56
C PHE A 112 2.76 8.72 -7.78
#